data_AF-A0A9D4YHE4-F1
#
_entry.id   AF-A0A9D4YHE4-F1
#
_cell.length_a   1.000
_cell.length_b   1.000
_cell.length_c   1.000
_cell.angle_alpha   90.00
_cell.angle_beta   90.00
_cell.angle_gamma   90.00
#
_symmetry.space_group_name_H-M   'P 1'
#
loop_
_entity.id
_entity.type
_entity.pdbx_description
1 polymer ?
#
loop_
_entity_poly.entity_id
_entity_poly.type
_entity_poly.pdbx_seq_one_letter_code
_entity_poly.pdbx_strand_id
1 'polypeptide(L)'
;MTTDEKQHVADLAKRHVAPRNILLSLQDKFPENVTRITQVYKHKSVIEKEIRGPRSEIQHLFKLIEDVGYVYWSRKKDDSEVVREIFWAHPDSVKLLNIFPIVLVMDSTYKTNKYRQPLFEIVGMTSTELTFAVGFAYMESEQTENFCWVLEKLKELFVKKDMCPQVILTDRDLALMKAIEVVFPNSINLLCRFHINKNVGAKCKQHVVNDLQKTIDTLWMEVVWASDEVEYGQRLHQLEQACVDYSGFINYVKDTWLTPHRHRFVGAWINRVLHLGNTTTNRVESAHWKLKQMLGNSIGDMVKCWEAMNNNLRLQLGNIRASFQKSFYEVENAHVSPFYGYLRGSVSRAALRRIAEELLRVDYVGTNRQICGCTLRTSYGLPCACELGRYRVGGIPIPIDVVHVHWRKLTMEVELEIGEDDGSEVDMTAAMNELWRRFRSLDVVGKRALRSRVCELAYPTMTTLCPPPEKIKTKGGVKKKGKKPADYDVYRDPSYHEYVDKASQSSQRQSQPSQTSKKIKLSKKQPQFIVQFPNHIRSYIEDVVNVESDGNCGFRVIASLHGYGEDGWSMVRRELGLELIDKDRWPRKMNRSHRQHSDGN
;
A
#
# COMPACT_ATOMS: atom_id res chain seq x y z
N MET A 1 39.59 -4.51 -7.58
CA MET A 1 39.13 -4.70 -6.19
C MET A 1 40.25 -5.37 -5.42
N THR A 2 40.80 -4.68 -4.43
CA THR A 2 41.73 -5.24 -3.45
C THR A 2 41.03 -6.30 -2.59
N THR A 3 41.79 -7.04 -1.79
CA THR A 3 41.22 -8.05 -0.87
C THR A 3 40.24 -7.40 0.12
N ASP A 4 40.60 -6.24 0.68
CA ASP A 4 39.77 -5.53 1.65
C ASP A 4 38.48 -4.99 1.03
N GLU A 5 38.54 -4.48 -0.20
CA GLU A 5 37.36 -4.04 -0.94
C GLU A 5 36.42 -5.22 -1.24
N LYS A 6 36.97 -6.38 -1.61
CA LYS A 6 36.17 -7.60 -1.83
C LYS A 6 35.52 -8.09 -0.54
N GLN A 7 36.23 -8.05 0.58
CA GLN A 7 35.69 -8.42 1.89
C GLN A 7 34.55 -7.47 2.30
N HIS A 8 34.71 -6.16 2.08
CA HIS A 8 33.65 -5.18 2.35
C HIS A 8 32.41 -5.40 1.49
N VAL A 9 32.58 -5.75 0.21
CA VAL A 9 31.46 -6.18 -0.64
C VAL A 9 30.82 -7.45 -0.09
N ALA A 10 31.59 -8.43 0.35
CA ALA A 10 31.08 -9.68 0.91
C ALA A 10 30.22 -9.45 2.16
N ASP A 11 30.67 -8.61 3.07
CA ASP A 11 29.94 -8.30 4.31
C ASP A 11 28.62 -7.59 4.02
N LEU A 12 28.62 -6.63 3.09
CA LEU A 12 27.40 -5.93 2.70
C LEU A 12 26.46 -6.79 1.83
N ALA A 13 27.01 -7.68 1.01
CA ALA A 13 26.25 -8.66 0.22
C ALA A 13 25.53 -9.66 1.13
N LYS A 14 26.20 -10.19 2.17
CA LYS A 14 25.61 -11.06 3.20
C LYS A 14 24.47 -10.37 3.97
N ARG A 15 24.47 -9.04 4.03
CA ARG A 15 23.41 -8.22 4.63
C ARG A 15 22.35 -7.77 3.61
N HIS A 16 22.38 -8.33 2.40
CA HIS A 16 21.46 -8.05 1.29
C HIS A 16 21.40 -6.56 0.90
N VAL A 17 22.50 -5.82 1.07
CA VAL A 17 22.56 -4.39 0.73
C VAL A 17 22.50 -4.19 -0.78
N ALA A 18 21.80 -3.14 -1.24
CA ALA A 18 21.67 -2.83 -2.66
C ALA A 18 23.04 -2.49 -3.29
N PRO A 19 23.37 -2.97 -4.51
CA PRO A 19 24.67 -2.75 -5.15
C PRO A 19 25.11 -1.29 -5.22
N ARG A 20 24.17 -0.37 -5.43
CA ARG A 20 24.45 1.08 -5.42
C ARG A 20 24.97 1.57 -4.06
N ASN A 21 24.41 1.07 -2.97
CA ASN A 21 24.80 1.46 -1.62
C ASN A 21 26.13 0.78 -1.23
N ILE A 22 26.38 -0.43 -1.74
CA ILE A 22 27.69 -1.07 -1.62
C ILE A 22 28.76 -0.24 -2.32
N LEU A 23 28.48 0.24 -3.54
CA LEU A 23 29.41 1.09 -4.27
C LEU A 23 29.69 2.41 -3.54
N LEU A 24 28.64 3.10 -3.07
CA LEU A 24 28.81 4.32 -2.26
C LEU A 24 29.65 4.06 -1.02
N SER A 25 29.37 2.97 -0.30
CA SER A 25 30.14 2.59 0.89
C SER A 25 31.59 2.22 0.58
N LEU A 26 31.88 1.67 -0.61
CA LEU A 26 33.26 1.45 -1.07
C LEU A 26 33.98 2.77 -1.34
N GLN A 27 33.32 3.73 -2.00
CA GLN A 27 33.88 5.04 -2.29
C GLN A 27 34.17 5.83 -1.01
N ASP A 28 33.29 5.75 -0.01
CA ASP A 28 33.48 6.41 1.28
C ASP A 28 34.62 5.77 2.10
N LYS A 29 34.69 4.43 2.11
CA LYS A 29 35.64 3.69 2.95
C LYS A 29 37.03 3.54 2.33
N PHE A 30 37.12 3.55 1.01
CA PHE A 30 38.35 3.38 0.24
C PHE A 30 38.47 4.54 -0.76
N PRO A 31 39.08 5.69 -0.39
CA PRO A 31 39.10 6.90 -1.22
C PRO A 31 39.73 6.72 -2.61
N GLU A 32 40.72 5.82 -2.73
CA GLU A 32 41.40 5.49 -4.00
C GLU A 32 40.65 4.40 -4.82
N ASN A 33 39.43 4.05 -4.43
CA ASN A 33 38.65 3.01 -5.08
C ASN A 33 38.21 3.44 -6.49
N VAL A 34 38.61 2.65 -7.49
CA VAL A 34 38.18 2.79 -8.89
C VAL A 34 37.14 1.72 -9.30
N THR A 35 36.45 1.13 -8.32
CA THR A 35 35.49 0.04 -8.55
C THR A 35 34.26 0.58 -9.27
N ARG A 36 33.88 -0.08 -10.36
CA ARG A 36 32.64 0.21 -11.09
C ARG A 36 31.48 -0.59 -10.54
N ILE A 37 30.26 -0.07 -10.68
CA ILE A 37 29.04 -0.76 -10.25
C ILE A 37 28.92 -2.18 -10.84
N THR A 38 29.39 -2.39 -12.06
CA THR A 38 29.40 -3.71 -12.73
C THR A 38 30.28 -4.72 -12.00
N GLN A 39 31.40 -4.29 -11.41
CA GLN A 39 32.27 -5.15 -10.61
C GLN A 39 31.63 -5.50 -9.27
N VAL A 40 30.87 -4.58 -8.66
CA VAL A 40 30.06 -4.84 -7.47
C VAL A 40 28.98 -5.89 -7.77
N TYR A 41 28.22 -5.73 -8.85
CA TYR A 41 27.24 -6.73 -9.29
C TYR A 41 27.88 -8.12 -9.50
N LYS A 42 29.03 -8.17 -10.16
CA LYS A 42 29.73 -9.43 -10.43
C LYS A 42 30.18 -10.12 -9.13
N HIS A 43 30.84 -9.38 -8.22
CA HIS A 43 31.29 -9.96 -6.94
C HIS A 43 30.11 -10.36 -6.06
N LYS A 44 29.11 -9.50 -5.91
CA LYS A 44 27.89 -9.82 -5.16
C LYS A 44 27.23 -11.09 -5.70
N SER A 45 27.13 -11.24 -7.02
CA SER A 45 26.57 -12.46 -7.63
C SER A 45 27.40 -13.72 -7.35
N VAL A 46 28.73 -13.62 -7.21
CA VAL A 46 29.57 -14.76 -6.81
C VAL A 46 29.29 -15.14 -5.36
N ILE A 47 29.27 -14.16 -4.46
CA ILE A 47 28.98 -14.36 -3.03
C ILE A 47 27.58 -14.95 -2.83
N GLU A 48 26.57 -14.43 -3.55
CA GLU A 48 25.20 -14.97 -3.50
C GLU A 48 25.14 -16.43 -3.96
N LYS A 49 25.91 -16.81 -4.99
CA LYS A 49 26.00 -18.21 -5.43
C LYS A 49 26.66 -19.11 -4.38
N GLU A 50 27.71 -18.63 -3.71
CA GLU A 50 28.37 -19.35 -2.63
C GLU A 50 27.43 -19.53 -1.43
N ILE A 51 26.72 -18.48 -1.02
CA ILE A 51 25.71 -18.52 0.06
C ILE A 51 24.58 -19.49 -0.28
N ARG A 52 24.07 -19.42 -1.51
CA ARG A 52 23.02 -20.33 -2.00
C ARG A 52 23.49 -21.78 -2.02
N GLY A 53 24.73 -22.03 -2.40
CA GLY A 53 25.30 -23.37 -2.49
C GLY A 53 24.53 -24.26 -3.48
N PRO A 54 24.35 -25.56 -3.19
CA PRO A 54 23.67 -26.48 -4.11
C PRO A 54 22.13 -26.33 -4.15
N ARG A 55 21.56 -25.40 -3.37
CA ARG A 55 20.11 -25.29 -3.19
C ARG A 55 19.40 -24.81 -4.46
N SER A 56 18.20 -25.35 -4.69
CA SER A 56 17.25 -24.79 -5.66
C SER A 56 16.82 -23.37 -5.27
N GLU A 57 16.13 -22.67 -6.17
CA GLU A 57 15.65 -21.32 -5.86
C GLU A 57 14.66 -21.31 -4.69
N ILE A 58 13.70 -22.25 -4.69
CA ILE A 58 12.69 -22.36 -3.63
C ILE A 58 13.32 -22.84 -2.32
N GLN A 59 14.23 -23.81 -2.38
CA GLN A 59 14.97 -24.26 -1.18
C GLN A 59 15.76 -23.11 -0.55
N HIS A 60 16.38 -22.25 -1.37
CA HIS A 60 17.10 -21.08 -0.86
C HIS A 60 16.15 -20.03 -0.29
N LEU A 61 15.02 -19.77 -0.95
CA LEU A 61 13.98 -18.86 -0.44
C LEU A 61 13.45 -19.31 0.92
N PHE A 62 13.07 -20.58 1.06
CA PHE A 62 12.57 -21.12 2.33
C PHE A 62 13.63 -21.08 3.42
N LYS A 63 14.90 -21.35 3.09
CA LYS A 63 15.99 -21.17 4.04
C LYS A 63 16.06 -19.72 4.56
N LEU A 64 15.96 -18.74 3.67
CA LEU A 64 16.01 -17.33 4.07
C LEU A 64 14.81 -16.92 4.93
N ILE A 65 13.62 -17.43 4.59
CA ILE A 65 12.39 -17.26 5.37
C ILE A 65 12.55 -17.83 6.79
N GLU A 66 13.08 -19.06 6.91
CA GLU A 66 13.36 -19.72 8.19
C GLU A 66 14.46 -19.01 8.99
N ASP A 67 15.57 -18.64 8.36
CA ASP A 67 16.70 -17.97 9.02
C ASP A 67 16.29 -16.63 9.66
N VAL A 68 15.26 -15.96 9.13
CA VAL A 68 14.69 -14.73 9.71
C VAL A 68 13.50 -15.02 10.64
N GLY A 69 12.98 -16.24 10.67
CA GLY A 69 11.86 -16.65 11.53
C GLY A 69 10.49 -16.22 11.02
N TYR A 70 10.31 -16.09 9.71
CA TYR A 70 8.98 -15.86 9.12
C TYR A 70 8.09 -17.09 9.33
N VAL A 71 6.81 -16.84 9.59
CA VAL A 71 5.78 -17.88 9.48
C VAL A 71 5.41 -17.99 8.01
N TYR A 72 5.33 -19.21 7.48
CA TYR A 72 5.04 -19.40 6.06
C TYR A 72 4.37 -20.73 5.77
N TRP A 73 3.67 -20.77 4.64
CA TRP A 73 3.03 -21.95 4.08
C TRP A 73 3.29 -21.99 2.58
N SER A 74 3.25 -23.19 2.02
CA SER A 74 3.27 -23.37 0.57
C SER A 74 2.42 -24.56 0.17
N ARG A 75 1.93 -24.56 -1.08
CA ARG A 75 1.34 -25.74 -1.70
C ARG A 75 1.82 -25.91 -3.13
N LYS A 76 1.86 -27.15 -3.59
CA LYS A 76 2.23 -27.52 -4.95
C LYS A 76 1.02 -27.67 -5.85
N LYS A 77 1.26 -27.66 -7.15
CA LYS A 77 0.26 -28.02 -8.14
C LYS A 77 0.05 -29.54 -8.13
N ASP A 78 -1.18 -29.97 -8.40
CA ASP A 78 -1.50 -31.39 -8.46
C ASP A 78 -0.59 -32.10 -9.47
N ASP A 79 -0.08 -33.26 -9.07
CA ASP A 79 0.83 -34.11 -9.86
C ASP A 79 2.11 -33.41 -10.36
N SER A 80 2.55 -32.36 -9.66
CA SER A 80 3.74 -31.57 -10.01
C SER A 80 4.54 -31.16 -8.77
N GLU A 81 5.82 -30.89 -8.97
CA GLU A 81 6.67 -30.23 -7.97
C GLU A 81 6.68 -28.70 -8.13
N VAL A 82 5.88 -28.15 -9.04
CA VAL A 82 5.78 -26.70 -9.22
C VAL A 82 5.01 -26.07 -8.07
N VAL A 83 5.58 -25.01 -7.50
CA VAL A 83 4.93 -24.24 -6.44
C VAL A 83 3.71 -23.49 -7.01
N ARG A 84 2.56 -23.70 -6.37
CA ARG A 84 1.28 -23.10 -6.76
C ARG A 84 1.04 -21.81 -5.98
N GLU A 85 1.22 -21.87 -4.66
CA GLU A 85 1.15 -20.71 -3.77
C GLU A 85 2.23 -20.79 -2.69
N ILE A 86 2.70 -19.62 -2.29
CA ILE A 86 3.53 -19.43 -1.10
C ILE A 86 2.94 -18.23 -0.37
N PHE A 87 2.64 -18.36 0.92
CA PHE A 87 2.26 -17.24 1.78
C PHE A 87 3.25 -17.14 2.93
N TRP A 88 3.67 -15.93 3.29
CA TRP A 88 4.58 -15.71 4.42
C TRP A 88 4.29 -14.38 5.13
N ALA A 89 4.56 -14.36 6.43
CA ALA A 89 4.36 -13.22 7.32
C ALA A 89 5.54 -13.08 8.29
N HIS A 90 6.04 -11.86 8.47
CA HIS A 90 7.13 -11.59 9.39
C HIS A 90 6.62 -11.66 10.84
N PRO A 91 7.37 -12.21 11.82
CA PRO A 91 6.89 -12.40 13.19
C PRO A 91 6.42 -11.10 13.86
N ASP A 92 7.17 -9.99 13.69
CA ASP A 92 6.73 -8.69 14.19
C ASP A 92 5.50 -8.11 13.45
N SER A 93 5.28 -8.49 12.19
CA SER A 93 4.05 -8.14 11.47
C SER A 93 2.85 -8.91 12.00
N VAL A 94 3.04 -10.17 12.40
CA VAL A 94 2.01 -10.97 13.08
C VAL A 94 1.64 -10.35 14.44
N LYS A 95 2.62 -9.86 15.20
CA LYS A 95 2.34 -9.09 16.44
C LYS A 95 1.50 -7.85 16.14
N LEU A 96 1.88 -7.06 15.13
CA LEU A 96 1.13 -5.88 14.72
C LEU A 96 -0.29 -6.21 14.24
N LEU A 97 -0.48 -7.32 13.52
CA LEU A 97 -1.80 -7.81 13.10
C LEU A 97 -2.71 -8.04 14.32
N ASN A 98 -2.19 -8.69 15.36
CA ASN A 98 -2.95 -8.99 16.58
C ASN A 98 -3.18 -7.75 17.48
N ILE A 99 -2.33 -6.72 17.37
CA ILE A 99 -2.53 -5.43 18.06
C ILE A 99 -3.54 -4.55 17.30
N PHE A 100 -3.49 -4.56 15.96
CA PHE A 100 -4.28 -3.72 15.07
C PHE A 100 -5.13 -4.55 14.08
N PRO A 101 -6.05 -5.41 14.55
CA PRO A 101 -6.78 -6.31 13.67
C PRO A 101 -7.88 -5.61 12.85
N ILE A 102 -8.27 -4.38 13.21
CA ILE A 102 -9.53 -3.76 12.78
C ILE A 102 -9.65 -3.64 11.26
N VAL A 103 -8.62 -3.12 10.59
CA VAL A 103 -8.66 -2.80 9.16
C VAL A 103 -7.51 -3.46 8.44
N LEU A 104 -7.84 -4.30 7.46
CA LEU A 104 -6.90 -4.82 6.47
C LEU A 104 -7.20 -4.25 5.10
N VAL A 105 -6.15 -3.92 4.35
CA VAL A 105 -6.23 -3.48 2.97
C VAL A 105 -5.45 -4.48 2.13
N MET A 106 -6.05 -4.99 1.06
CA MET A 106 -5.47 -6.08 0.28
C MET A 106 -5.57 -5.79 -1.20
N ASP A 107 -4.48 -6.06 -1.92
CA ASP A 107 -4.45 -5.94 -3.37
C ASP A 107 -3.35 -6.80 -3.99
N SER A 108 -3.53 -7.12 -5.27
CA SER A 108 -2.54 -7.85 -6.06
C SER A 108 -1.73 -6.91 -6.93
N THR A 109 -0.44 -7.20 -7.06
CA THR A 109 0.45 -6.47 -7.95
C THR A 109 1.21 -7.37 -8.90
N TYR A 110 1.51 -6.84 -10.08
CA TYR A 110 2.20 -7.55 -11.16
C TYR A 110 3.55 -6.92 -11.45
N LYS A 111 4.32 -7.57 -12.35
CA LYS A 111 5.66 -7.12 -12.78
C LYS A 111 6.64 -7.02 -11.60
N THR A 112 6.58 -7.98 -10.68
CA THR A 112 7.50 -8.09 -9.53
C THR A 112 8.60 -9.11 -9.78
N ASN A 113 8.26 -10.26 -10.35
CA ASN A 113 9.17 -11.40 -10.54
C ASN A 113 9.22 -11.89 -12.01
N LYS A 114 10.27 -12.63 -12.35
CA LYS A 114 10.53 -13.17 -13.70
C LYS A 114 9.47 -14.17 -14.19
N TYR A 115 8.74 -14.80 -13.27
CA TYR A 115 7.67 -15.78 -13.54
C TYR A 115 6.34 -15.12 -13.88
N ARG A 116 6.21 -13.81 -13.72
CA ARG A 116 4.95 -13.06 -13.84
C ARG A 116 3.86 -13.55 -12.89
N GLN A 117 4.22 -14.19 -11.77
CA GLN A 117 3.24 -14.52 -10.75
C GLN A 117 2.70 -13.25 -10.10
N PRO A 118 1.36 -13.13 -9.94
CA PRO A 118 0.77 -12.13 -9.06
C PRO A 118 1.40 -12.21 -7.67
N LEU A 119 1.77 -11.06 -7.13
CA LEU A 119 2.14 -10.89 -5.74
C LEU A 119 0.96 -10.23 -5.03
N PHE A 120 0.31 -10.95 -4.14
CA PHE A 120 -0.76 -10.43 -3.29
C PHE A 120 -0.18 -9.91 -1.98
N GLU A 121 -0.45 -8.66 -1.65
CA GLU A 121 0.04 -8.00 -0.44
C GLU A 121 -1.14 -7.64 0.46
N ILE A 122 -1.01 -7.98 1.74
CA ILE A 122 -1.97 -7.62 2.80
C ILE A 122 -1.28 -6.62 3.72
N VAL A 123 -1.91 -5.47 3.94
CA VAL A 123 -1.40 -4.43 4.82
C VAL A 123 -2.41 -4.02 5.88
N GLY A 124 -1.93 -3.62 7.05
CA GLY A 124 -2.70 -3.03 8.13
C GLY A 124 -2.30 -1.58 8.41
N MET A 125 -2.94 -0.96 9.40
CA MET A 125 -2.66 0.40 9.84
C MET A 125 -2.48 0.45 11.36
N THR A 126 -1.45 1.14 11.84
CA THR A 126 -1.22 1.35 13.28
C THR A 126 -2.06 2.49 13.86
N SER A 127 -2.00 2.69 15.17
CA SER A 127 -2.55 3.87 15.86
C SER A 127 -1.94 5.19 15.38
N THR A 128 -0.72 5.17 14.84
CA THR A 128 -0.02 6.35 14.31
C THR A 128 -0.25 6.55 12.81
N GLU A 129 -1.24 5.84 12.23
CA GLU A 129 -1.61 5.86 10.82
C GLU A 129 -0.51 5.38 9.85
N LEU A 130 0.55 4.76 10.37
CA LEU A 130 1.55 4.12 9.52
C LEU A 130 1.02 2.79 9.01
N THR A 131 1.28 2.51 7.74
CA THR A 131 0.99 1.21 7.12
C THR A 131 2.04 0.19 7.56
N PHE A 132 1.62 -1.04 7.85
CA PHE A 132 2.52 -2.19 8.02
C PHE A 132 2.12 -3.34 7.10
N ALA A 133 3.09 -4.03 6.51
CA ALA A 133 2.82 -5.26 5.77
C ALA A 133 2.49 -6.39 6.76
N VAL A 134 1.36 -7.05 6.57
CA VAL A 134 0.94 -8.23 7.35
C VAL A 134 1.61 -9.47 6.78
N GLY A 135 1.46 -9.67 5.47
CA GLY A 135 1.99 -10.83 4.78
C GLY A 135 1.90 -10.66 3.26
N PHE A 136 2.58 -11.55 2.57
CA PHE A 136 2.68 -11.57 1.12
C PHE A 136 2.37 -12.97 0.61
N ALA A 137 1.77 -13.07 -0.58
CA ALA A 137 1.59 -14.34 -1.26
C ALA A 137 2.00 -14.27 -2.73
N TYR A 138 2.72 -15.29 -3.19
CA TYR A 138 2.77 -15.62 -4.61
C TYR A 138 1.61 -16.55 -4.93
N MET A 139 0.90 -16.27 -6.02
CA MET A 139 -0.21 -17.09 -6.48
C MET A 139 -0.04 -17.52 -7.93
N GLU A 140 -0.47 -18.73 -8.28
CA GLU A 140 -0.54 -19.19 -9.67
C GLU A 140 -1.60 -18.40 -10.46
N SER A 141 -2.75 -18.15 -9.85
CA SER A 141 -3.84 -17.37 -10.43
C SER A 141 -4.58 -16.57 -9.38
N GLU A 142 -5.45 -15.66 -9.81
CA GLU A 142 -6.29 -14.83 -8.95
C GLU A 142 -7.74 -15.32 -9.00
N GLN A 143 -7.95 -16.62 -8.78
CA GLN A 143 -9.28 -17.24 -8.68
C GLN A 143 -9.70 -17.34 -7.22
N THR A 144 -11.01 -17.61 -6.99
CA THR A 144 -11.56 -17.65 -5.64
C THR A 144 -10.80 -18.65 -4.77
N GLU A 145 -10.46 -19.83 -5.29
CA GLU A 145 -9.73 -20.86 -4.56
C GLU A 145 -8.33 -20.42 -4.13
N ASN A 146 -7.61 -19.67 -4.98
CA ASN A 146 -6.27 -19.17 -4.64
C ASN A 146 -6.36 -18.16 -3.49
N PHE A 147 -7.31 -17.23 -3.57
CA PHE A 147 -7.55 -16.26 -2.50
C PHE A 147 -8.03 -16.93 -1.22
N CYS A 148 -8.94 -17.92 -1.28
CA CYS A 148 -9.38 -18.67 -0.11
C CYS A 148 -8.19 -19.29 0.61
N TRP A 149 -7.30 -19.97 -0.11
CA TRP A 149 -6.11 -20.57 0.50
C TRP A 149 -5.24 -19.53 1.21
N VAL A 150 -4.96 -18.38 0.59
CA VAL A 150 -4.17 -17.32 1.23
C VAL A 150 -4.87 -16.74 2.46
N LEU A 151 -6.18 -16.48 2.35
CA LEU A 151 -6.98 -15.92 3.44
C LEU A 151 -7.14 -16.90 4.61
N GLU A 152 -7.19 -18.22 4.36
CA GLU A 152 -7.15 -19.25 5.39
C GLU A 152 -5.83 -19.20 6.15
N LYS A 153 -4.69 -19.03 5.45
CA LYS A 153 -3.38 -18.88 6.11
C LYS A 153 -3.23 -17.56 6.86
N LEU A 154 -3.84 -16.49 6.36
CA LEU A 154 -3.96 -15.25 7.12
C LEU A 154 -4.78 -15.46 8.40
N LYS A 155 -5.85 -16.26 8.36
CA LYS A 155 -6.69 -16.55 9.52
C LYS A 155 -5.93 -17.31 10.61
N GLU A 156 -5.02 -18.20 10.23
CA GLU A 156 -4.11 -18.92 11.15
C GLU A 156 -3.12 -17.99 11.90
N LEU A 157 -2.97 -16.72 11.48
CA LEU A 157 -2.08 -15.76 12.15
C LEU A 157 -2.71 -15.02 13.34
N PHE A 158 -4.02 -15.15 13.56
CA PHE A 158 -4.70 -14.56 14.72
C PHE A 158 -4.54 -15.47 15.94
N VAL A 159 -4.09 -14.91 17.06
CA VAL A 159 -3.84 -15.68 18.29
C VAL A 159 -5.15 -16.17 18.91
N LYS A 160 -6.20 -15.34 18.90
CA LYS A 160 -7.52 -15.74 19.40
C LYS A 160 -8.39 -16.21 18.23
N LYS A 161 -9.00 -17.40 18.37
CA LYS A 161 -9.81 -18.02 17.30
C LYS A 161 -11.01 -17.19 16.86
N ASP A 162 -11.55 -16.36 17.75
CA ASP A 162 -12.68 -15.46 17.50
C ASP A 162 -12.23 -14.10 16.93
N MET A 163 -10.92 -13.81 16.92
CA MET A 163 -10.38 -12.57 16.36
C MET A 163 -10.39 -12.64 14.83
N CYS A 164 -10.97 -11.61 14.22
CA CYS A 164 -10.99 -11.42 12.78
C CYS A 164 -10.97 -9.91 12.47
N PRO A 165 -10.58 -9.52 11.25
CA PRO A 165 -10.63 -8.12 10.88
C PRO A 165 -12.08 -7.63 10.83
N GLN A 166 -12.35 -6.44 11.35
CA GLN A 166 -13.69 -5.86 11.26
C GLN A 166 -13.97 -5.38 9.85
N VAL A 167 -12.96 -4.84 9.18
CA VAL A 167 -13.04 -4.27 7.84
C VAL A 167 -11.93 -4.83 6.97
N ILE A 168 -12.31 -5.31 5.78
CA ILE A 168 -11.37 -5.68 4.71
C ILE A 168 -11.66 -4.79 3.51
N LEU A 169 -10.70 -3.93 3.14
CA LEU A 169 -10.81 -3.00 2.03
C LEU A 169 -10.05 -3.53 0.82
N THR A 170 -10.77 -3.68 -0.30
CA THR A 170 -10.20 -4.20 -1.55
C THR A 170 -10.67 -3.37 -2.74
N ASP A 171 -10.10 -3.65 -3.89
CA ASP A 171 -10.73 -3.31 -5.16
C ASP A 171 -11.94 -4.23 -5.43
N ARG A 172 -12.67 -3.96 -6.52
CA ARG A 172 -13.75 -4.85 -6.99
C ARG A 172 -13.18 -6.04 -7.76
N ASP A 173 -12.39 -6.88 -7.09
CA ASP A 173 -12.04 -8.21 -7.59
C ASP A 173 -13.05 -9.23 -7.05
N LEU A 174 -13.95 -9.68 -7.91
CA LEU A 174 -15.07 -10.55 -7.52
C LEU A 174 -14.60 -11.89 -6.93
N ALA A 175 -13.44 -12.41 -7.34
CA ALA A 175 -12.89 -13.64 -6.78
C ALA A 175 -12.38 -13.42 -5.35
N LEU A 176 -11.69 -12.31 -5.10
CA LEU A 176 -11.25 -11.93 -3.76
C LEU A 176 -12.44 -11.63 -2.85
N MET A 177 -13.44 -10.89 -3.35
CA MET A 177 -14.67 -10.61 -2.60
C MET A 177 -15.38 -11.89 -2.17
N LYS A 178 -15.51 -12.87 -3.08
CA LYS A 178 -16.11 -14.17 -2.76
C LYS A 178 -15.26 -14.94 -1.75
N ALA A 179 -13.94 -14.91 -1.86
CA ALA A 179 -13.05 -15.56 -0.90
C ALA A 179 -13.15 -14.93 0.50
N ILE A 180 -13.29 -13.60 0.59
CA ILE A 180 -13.53 -12.90 1.86
C ILE A 180 -14.85 -13.36 2.49
N GLU A 181 -15.93 -13.44 1.71
CA GLU A 181 -17.24 -13.91 2.19
C GLU A 181 -17.18 -15.35 2.73
N VAL A 182 -16.33 -16.20 2.16
CA VAL A 182 -16.12 -17.59 2.61
C VAL A 182 -15.28 -17.67 3.88
N VAL A 183 -14.13 -16.99 3.92
CA VAL A 183 -13.14 -17.18 5.00
C VAL A 183 -13.40 -16.27 6.21
N PHE A 184 -13.88 -15.06 5.94
CA PHE A 184 -14.15 -14.00 6.92
C PHE A 184 -15.61 -13.48 6.80
N PRO A 185 -16.63 -14.34 7.03
CA PRO A 185 -18.03 -13.98 6.80
C PRO A 185 -18.53 -12.83 7.69
N ASN A 186 -17.89 -12.59 8.83
CA ASN A 186 -18.25 -11.52 9.77
C ASN A 186 -17.53 -10.20 9.48
N SER A 187 -16.58 -10.18 8.54
CA SER A 187 -15.85 -8.97 8.17
C SER A 187 -16.65 -8.15 7.17
N ILE A 188 -16.67 -6.83 7.35
CA ILE A 188 -17.26 -5.91 6.37
C ILE A 188 -16.26 -5.70 5.24
N ASN A 189 -16.60 -6.18 4.04
CA ASN A 189 -15.80 -5.89 2.85
C ASN A 189 -16.18 -4.53 2.26
N LEU A 190 -15.25 -3.58 2.32
CA LEU A 190 -15.38 -2.27 1.68
C LEU A 190 -14.67 -2.26 0.32
N LEU A 191 -15.15 -1.41 -0.59
CA LEU A 191 -14.56 -1.23 -1.92
C LEU A 191 -13.85 0.11 -2.06
N CYS A 192 -12.71 0.09 -2.74
CA CYS A 192 -11.88 1.26 -2.98
C CYS A 192 -12.62 2.34 -3.79
N ARG A 193 -12.93 3.47 -3.15
CA ARG A 193 -13.56 4.62 -3.82
C ARG A 193 -12.76 5.15 -5.00
N PHE A 194 -11.43 5.17 -4.90
CA PHE A 194 -10.56 5.67 -5.96
C PHE A 194 -10.74 4.86 -7.26
N HIS A 195 -10.69 3.54 -7.17
CA HIS A 195 -10.86 2.67 -8.33
C HIS A 195 -12.28 2.72 -8.90
N ILE A 196 -13.30 2.81 -8.05
CA ILE A 196 -14.68 3.02 -8.48
C ILE A 196 -14.80 4.33 -9.26
N ASN A 197 -14.37 5.45 -8.67
CA ASN A 197 -14.46 6.78 -9.29
C ASN A 197 -13.70 6.83 -10.62
N LYS A 198 -12.54 6.18 -10.70
CA LYS A 198 -11.77 6.07 -11.95
C LYS A 198 -12.52 5.30 -13.03
N ASN A 199 -13.17 4.20 -12.68
CA ASN A 199 -13.95 3.39 -13.63
C ASN A 199 -15.21 4.12 -14.09
N VAL A 200 -15.94 4.75 -13.16
CA VAL A 200 -17.13 5.57 -13.47
C VAL A 200 -16.75 6.75 -14.37
N GLY A 201 -15.69 7.50 -14.03
CA GLY A 201 -15.21 8.60 -14.86
C GLY A 201 -14.73 8.16 -16.25
N ALA A 202 -14.09 6.99 -16.36
CA ALA A 202 -13.72 6.43 -17.67
C ALA A 202 -14.94 6.07 -18.51
N LYS A 203 -16.02 5.58 -17.90
CA LYS A 203 -17.30 5.29 -18.57
C LYS A 203 -18.06 6.55 -18.92
N CYS A 204 -18.05 7.55 -18.05
CA CYS A 204 -18.60 8.88 -18.32
C CYS A 204 -17.99 9.46 -19.60
N LYS A 205 -16.65 9.43 -19.74
CA LYS A 205 -15.93 9.87 -20.95
C LYS A 205 -16.28 9.11 -22.24
N GLN A 206 -16.75 7.86 -22.14
CA GLN A 206 -17.12 7.05 -23.31
C GLN A 206 -18.54 7.35 -23.82
N HIS A 207 -19.43 7.84 -22.94
CA HIS A 207 -20.86 7.92 -23.21
C HIS A 207 -21.40 9.36 -23.16
N VAL A 208 -20.75 10.26 -22.43
CA VAL A 208 -21.21 11.63 -22.16
C VAL A 208 -20.35 12.62 -22.95
N VAL A 209 -20.98 13.64 -23.52
CA VAL A 209 -20.29 14.75 -24.21
C VAL A 209 -19.42 15.56 -23.25
N ASN A 210 -18.30 16.10 -23.75
CA ASN A 210 -17.26 16.72 -22.92
C ASN A 210 -17.76 17.84 -21.99
N ASP A 211 -18.73 18.66 -22.42
CA ASP A 211 -19.21 19.80 -21.65
C ASP A 211 -20.02 19.40 -20.41
N LEU A 212 -20.67 18.21 -20.42
CA LEU A 212 -21.45 17.70 -19.29
C LEU A 212 -20.67 16.75 -18.37
N GLN A 213 -19.51 16.24 -18.81
CA GLN A 213 -18.72 15.27 -18.02
C GLN A 213 -18.36 15.82 -16.64
N LYS A 214 -17.95 17.08 -16.54
CA LYS A 214 -17.57 17.69 -15.24
C LYS A 214 -18.75 17.78 -14.27
N THR A 215 -19.93 18.13 -14.77
CA THR A 215 -21.16 18.20 -13.97
C THR A 215 -21.54 16.82 -13.46
N ILE A 216 -21.52 15.82 -14.34
CA ILE A 216 -21.82 14.43 -13.98
C ILE A 216 -20.79 13.87 -13.00
N ASP A 217 -19.50 14.14 -13.20
CA ASP A 217 -18.45 13.72 -12.28
C ASP A 217 -18.65 14.35 -10.88
N THR A 218 -19.10 15.60 -10.83
CA THR A 218 -19.42 16.29 -9.56
C THR A 218 -20.63 15.64 -8.88
N LEU A 219 -21.73 15.44 -9.60
CA LEU A 219 -22.93 14.78 -9.07
C LEU A 219 -22.63 13.34 -8.61
N TRP A 220 -21.80 12.60 -9.36
CA TRP A 220 -21.33 11.28 -8.93
C TRP A 220 -20.56 11.35 -7.61
N MET A 221 -19.68 12.32 -7.44
CA MET A 221 -18.96 12.51 -6.18
C MET A 221 -19.92 12.85 -5.04
N GLU A 222 -20.93 13.69 -5.27
CA GLU A 222 -21.96 13.98 -4.26
C GLU A 222 -22.73 12.72 -3.85
N VAL A 223 -23.06 11.83 -4.80
CA VAL A 223 -23.67 10.51 -4.49
C VAL A 223 -22.75 9.66 -3.63
N VAL A 224 -21.45 9.58 -3.95
CA VAL A 224 -20.48 8.76 -3.21
C VAL A 224 -20.26 9.27 -1.78
N TRP A 225 -20.26 10.58 -1.60
CA TRP A 225 -19.94 11.24 -0.33
C TRP A 225 -21.16 11.64 0.49
N ALA A 226 -22.37 11.38 0.00
CA ALA A 226 -23.61 11.57 0.74
C ALA A 226 -23.50 11.00 2.16
N SER A 227 -23.87 11.80 3.14
CA SER A 227 -23.61 11.54 4.56
C SER A 227 -24.64 10.57 5.19
N ASP A 228 -25.85 10.55 4.65
CA ASP A 228 -26.95 9.67 5.04
C ASP A 228 -27.79 9.23 3.84
N GLU A 229 -28.78 8.37 4.09
CA GLU A 229 -29.62 7.76 3.06
C GLU A 229 -30.58 8.76 2.40
N VAL A 230 -30.97 9.83 3.10
CA VAL A 230 -31.85 10.88 2.58
C VAL A 230 -31.06 11.75 1.60
N GLU A 231 -29.89 12.22 1.99
CA GLU A 231 -28.99 12.95 1.10
C GLU A 231 -28.61 12.07 -0.10
N TYR A 232 -28.29 10.79 0.10
CA TYR A 232 -27.99 9.87 -0.99
C TYR A 232 -29.11 9.79 -2.02
N GLY A 233 -30.36 9.65 -1.58
CA GLY A 233 -31.53 9.63 -2.47
C GLY A 233 -31.67 10.91 -3.29
N GLN A 234 -31.46 12.06 -2.66
CA GLN A 234 -31.49 13.37 -3.33
C GLN A 234 -30.37 13.52 -4.37
N ARG A 235 -29.13 13.20 -4.02
CA ARG A 235 -27.99 13.28 -4.94
C ARG A 235 -28.12 12.30 -6.08
N LEU A 236 -28.62 11.09 -5.82
CA LEU A 236 -28.84 10.09 -6.86
C LEU A 236 -29.91 10.57 -7.85
N HIS A 237 -31.01 11.13 -7.34
CA HIS A 237 -32.04 11.69 -8.21
C HIS A 237 -31.48 12.82 -9.10
N GLN A 238 -30.66 13.72 -8.56
CA GLN A 238 -30.00 14.77 -9.35
C GLN A 238 -29.08 14.19 -10.43
N LEU A 239 -28.29 13.16 -10.10
CA LEU A 239 -27.45 12.46 -11.07
C LEU A 239 -28.29 11.80 -12.17
N GLU A 240 -29.42 11.18 -11.82
CA GLU A 240 -30.35 10.56 -12.79
C GLU A 240 -30.95 11.59 -13.74
N GLN A 241 -31.40 12.75 -13.22
CA GLN A 241 -31.92 13.84 -14.06
C GLN A 241 -30.86 14.36 -15.01
N ALA A 242 -29.61 14.54 -14.56
CA ALA A 242 -28.50 14.96 -15.41
C ALA A 242 -28.09 13.92 -16.46
N CYS A 243 -28.47 12.65 -16.26
CA CYS A 243 -28.15 11.54 -17.14
C CYS A 243 -29.35 11.04 -17.96
N VAL A 244 -30.44 11.81 -18.08
CA VAL A 244 -31.67 11.37 -18.77
C VAL A 244 -31.41 10.94 -20.23
N ASP A 245 -30.55 11.69 -20.93
CA ASP A 245 -30.14 11.39 -22.31
C ASP A 245 -29.00 10.37 -22.40
N TYR A 246 -28.47 9.93 -21.25
CA TYR A 246 -27.31 9.05 -21.13
C TYR A 246 -27.67 7.74 -20.39
N SER A 247 -28.79 7.13 -20.79
CA SER A 247 -29.32 5.89 -20.18
C SER A 247 -28.27 4.77 -20.08
N GLY A 248 -27.40 4.61 -21.08
CA GLY A 248 -26.31 3.62 -21.07
C GLY A 248 -25.28 3.85 -19.95
N PHE A 249 -24.96 5.12 -19.64
CA PHE A 249 -24.05 5.46 -18.55
C PHE A 249 -24.69 5.25 -17.18
N ILE A 250 -25.91 5.78 -16.99
CA ILE A 250 -26.58 5.66 -15.68
C ILE A 250 -26.95 4.21 -15.35
N ASN A 251 -27.36 3.41 -16.34
CA ASN A 251 -27.59 1.98 -16.15
C ASN A 251 -26.29 1.26 -15.77
N TYR A 252 -25.17 1.58 -16.42
CA TYR A 252 -23.86 1.08 -15.99
C TYR A 252 -23.58 1.42 -14.53
N VAL A 253 -23.76 2.69 -14.12
CA VAL A 253 -23.51 3.12 -12.74
C VAL A 253 -24.41 2.36 -11.74
N LYS A 254 -25.70 2.25 -12.04
CA LYS A 254 -26.68 1.59 -11.15
C LYS A 254 -26.42 0.09 -11.06
N ASP A 255 -26.34 -0.60 -12.19
CA ASP A 255 -26.26 -2.06 -12.25
C ASP A 255 -24.89 -2.59 -11.82
N THR A 256 -23.83 -1.82 -12.07
CA THR A 256 -22.45 -2.25 -11.78
C THR A 256 -22.01 -1.88 -10.37
N TRP A 257 -22.42 -0.72 -9.86
CA TRP A 257 -21.88 -0.14 -8.63
C TRP A 257 -22.93 0.08 -7.55
N LEU A 258 -24.01 0.80 -7.83
CA LEU A 258 -24.94 1.23 -6.77
C LEU A 258 -25.83 0.09 -6.27
N THR A 259 -26.49 -0.63 -7.16
CA THR A 259 -27.41 -1.72 -6.81
C THR A 259 -26.68 -2.83 -6.03
N PRO A 260 -25.56 -3.40 -6.53
CA PRO A 260 -24.88 -4.49 -5.84
C PRO A 260 -23.97 -4.04 -4.68
N HIS A 261 -23.45 -2.80 -4.70
CA HIS A 261 -22.29 -2.46 -3.85
C HIS A 261 -22.37 -1.11 -3.11
N ARG A 262 -23.46 -0.32 -3.18
CA ARG A 262 -23.51 1.00 -2.50
C ARG A 262 -23.14 0.95 -1.01
N HIS A 263 -23.55 -0.11 -0.31
CA HIS A 263 -23.25 -0.33 1.11
C HIS A 263 -21.75 -0.54 1.41
N ARG A 264 -20.93 -0.79 0.39
CA ARG A 264 -19.48 -1.04 0.50
C ARG A 264 -18.61 0.19 0.21
N PHE A 265 -19.18 1.30 -0.29
CA PHE A 265 -18.38 2.50 -0.60
C PHE A 265 -19.09 3.84 -0.43
N VAL A 266 -20.41 3.93 -0.40
CA VAL A 266 -21.11 5.22 -0.25
C VAL A 266 -21.12 5.66 1.22
N GLY A 267 -20.87 6.94 1.47
CA GLY A 267 -20.75 7.54 2.81
C GLY A 267 -21.91 7.18 3.74
N ALA A 268 -23.14 7.24 3.23
CA ALA A 268 -24.38 6.96 3.96
C ALA A 268 -24.36 5.63 4.74
N TRP A 269 -23.69 4.61 4.18
CA TRP A 269 -23.53 3.31 4.82
C TRP A 269 -22.17 3.16 5.50
N ILE A 270 -21.07 3.50 4.82
CA ILE A 270 -19.74 3.16 5.34
C ILE A 270 -19.32 4.06 6.50
N ASN A 271 -19.88 5.28 6.63
CA ASN A 271 -19.60 6.15 7.77
C ASN A 271 -20.03 5.55 9.11
N ARG A 272 -20.85 4.49 9.11
CA ARG A 272 -21.28 3.74 10.30
C ARG A 272 -20.34 2.60 10.68
N VAL A 273 -19.27 2.39 9.92
CA VAL A 273 -18.33 1.28 10.06
C VAL A 273 -16.97 1.81 10.53
N LEU A 274 -16.33 1.12 11.47
CA LEU A 274 -15.03 1.49 12.03
C LEU A 274 -13.86 1.22 11.05
N HIS A 275 -13.85 1.92 9.91
CA HIS A 275 -12.82 1.77 8.87
C HIS A 275 -11.59 2.65 9.09
N LEU A 276 -11.57 3.46 10.16
CA LEU A 276 -10.44 4.31 10.59
C LEU A 276 -9.92 5.23 9.47
N GLY A 277 -10.84 5.73 8.64
CA GLY A 277 -10.50 6.58 7.49
C GLY A 277 -10.04 5.85 6.23
N ASN A 278 -9.95 4.52 6.24
CA ASN A 278 -9.56 3.74 5.06
C ASN A 278 -10.77 3.53 4.14
N THR A 279 -10.83 4.30 3.05
CA THR A 279 -11.84 4.15 1.98
C THR A 279 -11.21 3.95 0.60
N THR A 280 -9.88 3.89 0.52
CA THR A 280 -9.11 3.63 -0.71
C THR A 280 -7.98 2.62 -0.45
N THR A 281 -7.57 1.88 -1.48
CA THR A 281 -6.43 0.96 -1.46
C THR A 281 -5.08 1.68 -1.57
N ASN A 282 -5.02 2.99 -1.35
CA ASN A 282 -3.80 3.81 -1.49
C ASN A 282 -2.64 3.28 -0.63
N ARG A 283 -2.91 2.69 0.53
CA ARG A 283 -1.88 2.15 1.43
C ARG A 283 -1.11 1.00 0.79
N VAL A 284 -1.83 0.02 0.25
CA VAL A 284 -1.23 -1.14 -0.41
C VAL A 284 -0.63 -0.74 -1.76
N GLU A 285 -1.26 0.18 -2.49
CA GLU A 285 -0.71 0.67 -3.76
C GLU A 285 0.58 1.49 -3.58
N SER A 286 0.68 2.25 -2.50
CA SER A 286 1.93 2.94 -2.13
C SER A 286 3.02 1.95 -1.75
N ALA A 287 2.66 0.85 -1.07
CA ALA A 287 3.58 -0.24 -0.74
C ALA A 287 4.07 -0.94 -2.02
N HIS A 288 3.16 -1.28 -2.93
CA HIS A 288 3.47 -1.83 -4.26
C HIS A 288 4.42 -0.93 -5.04
N TRP A 289 4.15 0.37 -5.10
CA TRP A 289 5.00 1.33 -5.80
C TRP A 289 6.42 1.36 -5.21
N LYS A 290 6.53 1.44 -3.88
CA LYS A 290 7.82 1.46 -3.19
C LYS A 290 8.60 0.16 -3.42
N LEU A 291 7.92 -0.99 -3.38
CA LEU A 291 8.52 -2.29 -3.71
C LEU A 291 9.03 -2.31 -5.14
N LYS A 292 8.24 -1.91 -6.13
CA LYS A 292 8.64 -1.86 -7.54
C LYS A 292 9.84 -0.95 -7.78
N GLN A 293 9.92 0.19 -7.07
CA GLN A 293 11.11 1.05 -7.12
C GLN A 293 12.37 0.35 -6.59
N MET A 294 12.23 -0.41 -5.51
CA MET A 294 13.35 -1.17 -4.94
C MET A 294 13.81 -2.30 -5.86
N LEU A 295 12.88 -2.98 -6.53
CA LEU A 295 13.17 -4.03 -7.51
C LEU A 295 13.82 -3.45 -8.78
N GLY A 296 13.41 -2.26 -9.21
CA GLY A 296 13.90 -1.56 -10.40
C GLY A 296 13.46 -2.19 -11.74
N ASN A 297 13.30 -3.51 -11.80
CA ASN A 297 12.71 -4.25 -12.91
C ASN A 297 12.10 -5.56 -12.41
N SER A 298 11.39 -6.27 -13.30
CA SER A 298 10.70 -7.53 -12.98
C SER A 298 11.48 -8.78 -13.43
N ILE A 299 12.80 -8.70 -13.55
CA ILE A 299 13.67 -9.81 -14.01
C ILE A 299 14.22 -10.60 -12.81
N GLY A 300 14.07 -10.06 -11.60
CA GLY A 300 14.40 -10.73 -10.35
C GLY A 300 13.64 -12.05 -10.19
N ASP A 301 14.30 -13.01 -9.57
CA ASP A 301 13.70 -14.26 -9.15
C ASP A 301 12.96 -14.08 -7.81
N MET A 302 12.36 -15.15 -7.26
CA MET A 302 11.58 -15.00 -6.02
C MET A 302 12.45 -14.58 -4.83
N VAL A 303 13.70 -15.05 -4.78
CA VAL A 303 14.66 -14.71 -3.72
C VAL A 303 14.96 -13.21 -3.73
N LYS A 304 15.32 -12.64 -4.88
CA LYS A 304 15.58 -11.19 -5.00
C LYS A 304 14.37 -10.34 -4.62
N CYS A 305 13.17 -10.81 -4.98
CA CYS A 305 11.94 -10.14 -4.60
C CYS A 305 11.74 -10.16 -3.08
N TRP A 306 11.93 -11.33 -2.46
CA TRP A 306 11.83 -11.49 -1.01
C TRP A 306 12.85 -10.63 -0.25
N GLU A 307 14.10 -10.56 -0.71
CA GLU A 307 15.11 -9.70 -0.08
C GLU A 307 14.70 -8.22 -0.08
N ALA A 308 14.15 -7.74 -1.20
CA ALA A 308 13.63 -6.37 -1.30
C ALA A 308 12.46 -6.14 -0.34
N MET A 309 11.53 -7.10 -0.23
CA MET A 309 10.40 -7.05 0.69
C MET A 309 10.88 -7.05 2.15
N ASN A 310 11.75 -7.98 2.54
CA ASN A 310 12.30 -8.11 3.89
C ASN A 310 13.04 -6.85 4.32
N ASN A 311 13.86 -6.26 3.44
CA ASN A 311 14.57 -5.01 3.72
C ASN A 311 13.62 -3.83 3.92
N ASN A 312 12.56 -3.73 3.11
CA ASN A 312 11.55 -2.68 3.26
C ASN A 312 10.79 -2.83 4.58
N LEU A 313 10.39 -4.07 4.89
CA LEU A 313 9.64 -4.41 6.09
C LEU A 313 10.44 -4.05 7.35
N ARG A 314 11.73 -4.37 7.42
CA ARG A 314 12.58 -3.98 8.55
C ARG A 314 12.61 -2.46 8.77
N LEU A 315 12.72 -1.68 7.70
CA LEU A 315 12.67 -0.21 7.79
C LEU A 315 11.29 0.28 8.24
N GLN A 316 10.22 -0.32 7.73
CA GLN A 316 8.84 -0.01 8.11
C GLN A 316 8.61 -0.26 9.60
N LEU A 317 9.03 -1.42 10.13
CA LEU A 317 8.93 -1.75 11.55
C LEU A 317 9.73 -0.78 12.43
N GLY A 318 10.94 -0.38 12.00
CA GLY A 318 11.74 0.63 12.69
C GLY A 318 11.03 1.98 12.78
N ASN A 319 10.41 2.43 11.68
CA ASN A 319 9.63 3.67 11.64
C ASN A 319 8.38 3.60 12.53
N ILE A 320 7.72 2.45 12.60
CA ILE A 320 6.57 2.23 13.48
C ILE A 320 6.97 2.36 14.94
N ARG A 321 8.03 1.67 15.37
CA ARG A 321 8.58 1.79 16.74
C ARG A 321 8.90 3.24 17.08
N ALA A 322 9.60 3.94 16.19
CA ALA A 322 9.91 5.35 16.37
C ALA A 322 8.64 6.21 16.50
N SER A 323 7.61 5.98 15.67
CA SER A 323 6.36 6.74 15.74
C SER A 323 5.58 6.56 17.04
N PHE A 324 5.65 5.36 17.62
CA PHE A 324 5.04 5.04 18.90
C PHE A 324 5.75 5.77 20.04
N GLN A 325 7.09 5.66 20.11
CA GLN A 325 7.90 6.40 21.09
C GLN A 325 7.67 7.91 20.98
N LYS A 326 7.58 8.42 19.75
CA LYS A 326 7.28 9.84 19.48
C LYS A 326 5.88 10.26 19.97
N SER A 327 4.91 9.34 19.98
CA SER A 327 3.57 9.63 20.52
C SER A 327 3.52 9.52 22.03
N PHE A 328 4.41 8.73 22.62
CA PHE A 328 4.52 8.56 24.06
C PHE A 328 5.17 9.77 24.74
N TYR A 329 6.30 10.26 24.22
CA TYR A 329 7.09 11.30 24.90
C TYR A 329 6.85 12.73 24.42
N GLU A 330 6.54 12.94 23.13
CA GLU A 330 6.42 14.30 22.61
C GLU A 330 4.99 14.83 22.68
N VAL A 331 4.83 16.02 23.27
CA VAL A 331 3.58 16.77 23.29
C VAL A 331 3.65 17.89 22.26
N GLU A 332 2.71 17.91 21.31
CA GLU A 332 2.59 19.02 20.36
C GLU A 332 1.96 20.24 21.03
N ASN A 333 2.40 21.45 20.64
CA ASN A 333 1.88 22.71 21.20
C ASN A 333 0.34 22.80 21.17
N ALA A 334 -0.29 22.28 20.10
CA ALA A 334 -1.75 22.24 19.95
C ALA A 334 -2.47 21.43 21.05
N HIS A 335 -1.76 20.52 21.73
CA HIS A 335 -2.32 19.60 22.72
C HIS A 335 -1.80 19.86 24.14
N VAL A 336 -1.14 21.01 24.39
CA VAL A 336 -0.63 21.37 25.73
C VAL A 336 -1.75 21.66 26.73
N SER A 337 -2.90 22.12 26.23
CA SER A 337 -4.09 22.44 27.04
C SER A 337 -4.48 21.30 28.00
N PRO A 338 -4.88 21.59 29.25
CA PRO A 338 -5.41 20.60 30.19
C PRO A 338 -6.58 19.79 29.63
N PHE A 339 -7.29 20.31 28.64
CA PHE A 339 -8.39 19.62 27.96
C PHE A 339 -7.97 18.27 27.35
N TYR A 340 -6.70 18.12 26.94
CA TYR A 340 -6.13 16.87 26.43
C TYR A 340 -5.40 16.05 27.50
N GLY A 341 -5.44 16.47 28.77
CA GLY A 341 -4.57 15.99 29.84
C GLY A 341 -4.50 14.47 29.95
N TYR A 342 -5.65 13.78 29.93
CA TYR A 342 -5.74 12.32 30.04
C TYR A 342 -5.32 11.56 28.78
N LEU A 343 -5.22 12.23 27.63
CA LEU A 343 -4.89 11.59 26.35
C LEU A 343 -3.38 11.61 26.07
N ARG A 344 -2.65 12.59 26.59
CA ARG A 344 -1.21 12.75 26.32
C ARG A 344 -0.42 11.54 26.81
N GLY A 345 0.51 11.07 25.97
CA GLY A 345 1.33 9.88 26.23
C GLY A 345 0.59 8.54 26.20
N SER A 346 -0.75 8.57 26.17
CA SER A 346 -1.60 7.36 26.19
C SER A 346 -2.41 7.15 24.91
N VAL A 347 -2.48 8.19 24.05
CA VAL A 347 -3.18 8.19 22.77
C VAL A 347 -2.22 8.67 21.70
N SER A 348 -2.31 8.07 20.51
CA SER A 348 -1.45 8.44 19.39
C SER A 348 -1.63 9.91 19.00
N ARG A 349 -0.52 10.53 18.56
CA ARG A 349 -0.57 11.91 18.05
C ARG A 349 -1.48 12.06 16.84
N ALA A 350 -1.62 11.01 16.03
CA ALA A 350 -2.55 11.03 14.91
C ALA A 350 -4.01 11.18 15.37
N ALA A 351 -4.41 10.43 16.41
CA ALA A 351 -5.74 10.58 17.00
C ALA A 351 -5.93 11.95 17.66
N LEU A 352 -4.91 12.47 18.37
CA LEU A 352 -4.98 13.81 18.98
C LEU A 352 -5.23 14.90 17.93
N ARG A 353 -4.53 14.86 16.79
CA ARG A 353 -4.74 15.83 15.70
C ARG A 353 -6.15 15.75 15.13
N ARG A 354 -6.69 14.54 14.94
CA ARG A 354 -8.08 14.36 14.49
C ARG A 354 -9.10 14.90 15.49
N ILE A 355 -8.87 14.68 16.78
CA ILE A 355 -9.72 15.23 17.84
C ILE A 355 -9.64 16.77 17.83
N ALA A 356 -8.45 17.34 17.63
CA ALA A 356 -8.27 18.78 17.54
C ALA A 356 -8.97 19.39 16.32
N GLU A 357 -8.90 18.73 15.15
CA GLU A 357 -9.65 19.12 13.95
C GLU A 357 -11.17 19.07 14.19
N GLU A 358 -11.66 18.03 14.85
CA GLU A 358 -13.08 17.89 15.18
C GLU A 358 -13.55 18.90 16.24
N LEU A 359 -12.66 19.32 17.14
CA LEU A 359 -12.94 20.35 18.14
C LEU A 359 -13.31 21.70 17.49
N LEU A 360 -12.75 22.02 16.33
CA LEU A 360 -13.10 23.22 15.56
C LEU A 360 -14.58 23.22 15.12
N ARG A 361 -15.19 22.04 14.97
CA ARG A 361 -16.61 21.92 14.62
C ARG A 361 -17.54 22.21 15.79
N VAL A 362 -17.03 22.21 17.03
CA VAL A 362 -17.85 22.48 18.23
C VAL A 362 -18.48 23.86 18.19
N ASP A 363 -17.81 24.85 17.60
CA ASP A 363 -18.29 26.23 17.58
C ASP A 363 -19.63 26.39 16.83
N TYR A 364 -19.91 25.54 15.84
CA TYR A 364 -21.19 25.55 15.11
C TYR A 364 -22.10 24.35 15.45
N VAL A 365 -21.55 23.19 15.80
CA VAL A 365 -22.33 21.99 16.16
C VAL A 365 -22.90 22.09 17.59
N GLY A 366 -22.14 22.73 18.49
CA GLY A 366 -22.41 22.70 19.92
C GLY A 366 -22.48 21.26 20.44
N THR A 367 -23.58 20.94 21.14
CA THR A 367 -23.87 19.59 21.65
C THR A 367 -24.92 18.84 20.83
N ASN A 368 -25.35 19.41 19.69
CA ASN A 368 -26.44 18.86 18.89
C ASN A 368 -25.99 17.65 18.07
N ARG A 369 -26.53 16.47 18.39
CA ARG A 369 -26.20 15.21 17.73
C ARG A 369 -26.63 15.17 16.26
N GLN A 370 -27.76 15.79 15.92
CA GLN A 370 -28.30 15.78 14.55
C GLN A 370 -27.43 16.58 13.59
N ILE A 371 -26.96 17.76 14.02
CA ILE A 371 -26.04 18.59 13.24
C ILE A 371 -24.65 17.94 13.13
N CYS A 372 -24.23 17.21 14.17
CA CYS A 372 -22.90 16.61 14.22
C CYS A 372 -22.68 15.51 13.16
N GLY A 373 -23.70 14.68 12.91
CA GLY A 373 -23.59 13.44 12.12
C GLY A 373 -22.78 12.33 12.79
N CYS A 374 -21.96 12.65 13.80
CA CYS A 374 -21.16 11.71 14.60
C CYS A 374 -20.23 10.77 13.81
N THR A 375 -19.88 11.14 12.57
CA THR A 375 -19.06 10.30 11.69
C THR A 375 -17.70 9.94 12.31
N LEU A 376 -17.05 10.86 13.03
CA LEU A 376 -15.75 10.57 13.65
C LEU A 376 -15.87 9.48 14.73
N ARG A 377 -16.99 9.48 15.48
CA ARG A 377 -17.30 8.47 16.49
C ARG A 377 -17.48 7.10 15.87
N THR A 378 -18.26 7.00 14.81
CA THR A 378 -18.59 5.71 14.18
C THR A 378 -17.47 5.18 13.31
N SER A 379 -16.81 6.05 12.53
CA SER A 379 -15.81 5.62 11.55
C SER A 379 -14.37 5.57 12.06
N TYR A 380 -14.04 6.33 13.10
CA TYR A 380 -12.70 6.33 13.73
C TYR A 380 -12.72 5.84 15.17
N GLY A 381 -13.87 5.81 15.85
CA GLY A 381 -13.92 5.48 17.27
C GLY A 381 -13.33 6.59 18.15
N LEU A 382 -13.32 7.83 17.66
CA LEU A 382 -12.84 9.02 18.39
C LEU A 382 -14.03 9.92 18.76
N PRO A 383 -13.94 10.73 19.83
CA PRO A 383 -15.04 11.62 20.23
C PRO A 383 -15.39 12.61 19.12
N CYS A 384 -16.67 12.64 18.72
CA CYS A 384 -17.15 13.57 17.71
C CYS A 384 -17.46 14.95 18.30
N ALA A 385 -17.71 15.94 17.44
CA ALA A 385 -17.90 17.33 17.86
C ALA A 385 -18.98 17.50 18.94
N CYS A 386 -20.13 16.81 18.86
CA CYS A 386 -21.17 16.97 19.88
C CYS A 386 -20.79 16.39 21.24
N GLU A 387 -19.91 15.39 21.29
CA GLU A 387 -19.35 14.86 22.54
C GLU A 387 -18.29 15.82 23.09
N LEU A 388 -17.38 16.30 22.24
CA LEU A 388 -16.37 17.29 22.59
C LEU A 388 -17.01 18.58 23.14
N GLY A 389 -18.12 19.03 22.54
CA GLY A 389 -18.90 20.16 23.03
C GLY A 389 -19.41 19.98 24.46
N ARG A 390 -19.83 18.76 24.84
CA ARG A 390 -20.26 18.48 26.23
C ARG A 390 -19.11 18.60 27.21
N TYR A 391 -17.94 18.06 26.87
CA TYR A 391 -16.74 18.18 27.72
C TYR A 391 -16.29 19.63 27.86
N ARG A 392 -16.33 20.39 26.76
CA ARG A 392 -15.97 21.82 26.75
C ARG A 392 -16.91 22.66 27.61
N VAL A 393 -18.22 22.46 27.48
CA VAL A 393 -19.23 23.16 28.31
C VAL A 393 -19.12 22.76 29.78
N GLY A 394 -18.85 21.48 30.06
CA GLY A 394 -18.66 20.98 31.42
C GLY A 394 -17.32 21.35 32.07
N GLY A 395 -16.37 21.91 31.32
CA GLY A 395 -15.01 22.19 31.81
C GLY A 395 -14.20 20.93 32.15
N ILE A 396 -14.56 19.77 31.57
CA ILE A 396 -13.95 18.48 31.88
C ILE A 396 -12.93 18.14 30.78
N PRO A 397 -11.72 17.67 31.11
CA PRO A 397 -10.80 17.11 30.12
C PRO A 397 -11.42 15.93 29.37
N ILE A 398 -11.00 15.69 28.13
CA ILE A 398 -11.51 14.58 27.32
C ILE A 398 -11.16 13.24 28.01
N PRO A 399 -12.15 12.43 28.37
CA PRO A 399 -11.90 11.12 28.99
C PRO A 399 -11.15 10.17 28.04
N ILE A 400 -10.28 9.31 28.58
CA ILE A 400 -9.49 8.37 27.76
C ILE A 400 -10.31 7.18 27.25
N ASP A 401 -11.33 6.77 28.00
CA ASP A 401 -12.23 5.65 27.68
C ASP A 401 -13.10 5.94 26.44
N VAL A 402 -13.33 7.22 26.14
CA VAL A 402 -14.04 7.62 24.93
C VAL A 402 -13.17 7.54 23.67
N VAL A 403 -11.90 7.16 23.77
CA VAL A 403 -11.00 6.92 22.63
C VAL A 403 -10.87 5.42 22.40
N HIS A 404 -11.20 4.96 21.19
CA HIS A 404 -11.14 3.55 20.84
C HIS A 404 -9.73 2.94 21.10
N VAL A 405 -9.68 1.69 21.58
CA VAL A 405 -8.44 1.01 21.98
C VAL A 405 -7.36 1.03 20.90
N HIS A 406 -7.75 0.97 19.63
CA HIS A 406 -6.84 1.13 18.48
C HIS A 406 -5.86 2.30 18.67
N TRP A 407 -6.38 3.47 19.00
CA TRP A 407 -5.59 4.70 19.09
C TRP A 407 -4.77 4.81 20.38
N ARG A 408 -5.06 3.95 21.37
CA ARG A 408 -4.37 3.88 22.66
C ARG A 408 -3.15 2.95 22.62
N LYS A 409 -3.02 2.10 21.59
CA LYS A 409 -1.88 1.18 21.46
C LYS A 409 -0.65 1.90 20.90
N LEU A 410 0.39 2.06 21.72
CA LEU A 410 1.66 2.72 21.40
C LEU A 410 2.86 1.79 21.61
N THR A 411 2.68 0.49 21.43
CA THR A 411 3.75 -0.50 21.53
C THR A 411 3.54 -1.61 20.51
N MET A 412 4.62 -2.31 20.18
CA MET A 412 4.59 -3.56 19.40
C MET A 412 4.64 -4.80 20.29
N GLU A 413 4.78 -4.60 21.61
CA GLU A 413 4.76 -5.68 22.59
C GLU A 413 3.32 -6.12 22.80
N VAL A 414 3.10 -7.42 22.72
CA VAL A 414 1.81 -8.03 22.97
C VAL A 414 1.86 -8.54 24.40
N GLU A 415 1.09 -7.94 25.29
CA GLU A 415 0.68 -8.60 26.53
C GLU A 415 -0.31 -9.69 26.11
N LEU A 416 0.22 -10.85 25.74
CA LEU A 416 -0.59 -12.04 25.57
C LEU A 416 -1.01 -12.45 26.98
N GLU A 417 -2.17 -12.00 27.42
CA GLU A 417 -2.94 -12.74 28.42
C GLU A 417 -3.32 -14.06 27.75
N ILE A 418 -2.41 -15.03 27.83
CA ILE A 418 -2.69 -16.43 27.50
C ILE A 418 -3.77 -16.83 28.50
N GLY A 419 -5.02 -16.91 28.04
CA GLY A 419 -6.07 -17.50 28.87
C GLY A 419 -5.60 -18.89 29.31
N GLU A 420 -5.89 -19.28 30.55
CA GLU A 420 -5.41 -20.55 31.16
C GLU A 420 -5.74 -21.81 30.32
N ASP A 421 -6.56 -21.69 29.27
CA ASP A 421 -7.03 -22.76 28.38
C ASP A 421 -6.13 -23.04 27.14
N ASP A 422 -5.30 -22.09 26.69
CA ASP A 422 -4.57 -22.18 25.40
C ASP A 422 -3.19 -22.88 25.48
N GLY A 423 -2.66 -23.08 26.69
CA GLY A 423 -1.40 -23.82 26.88
C GLY A 423 -1.45 -25.27 26.40
N SER A 424 -2.67 -25.83 26.31
CA SER A 424 -2.93 -27.19 25.83
C SER A 424 -2.91 -27.32 24.30
N GLU A 425 -3.19 -26.22 23.57
CA GLU A 425 -3.25 -26.22 22.10
C GLU A 425 -1.86 -26.16 21.44
N VAL A 426 -0.85 -25.65 22.18
CA VAL A 426 0.56 -25.61 21.74
C VAL A 426 1.35 -26.86 22.19
N ASP A 427 0.80 -27.69 23.09
CA ASP A 427 1.45 -28.94 23.51
C ASP A 427 1.43 -29.99 22.39
N MET A 428 2.58 -30.15 21.72
CA MET A 428 2.74 -31.14 20.67
C MET A 428 2.86 -32.59 21.17
N THR A 429 2.90 -32.84 22.48
CA THR A 429 3.15 -34.18 23.04
C THR A 429 2.10 -35.19 22.58
N ALA A 430 0.81 -34.86 22.67
CA ALA A 430 -0.27 -35.74 22.22
C ALA A 430 -0.20 -36.01 20.71
N ALA A 431 0.01 -34.97 19.90
CA ALA A 431 0.13 -35.08 18.45
C ALA A 431 1.33 -35.94 18.03
N MET A 432 2.48 -35.74 18.67
CA MET A 432 3.70 -36.51 18.41
C MET A 432 3.56 -37.97 18.85
N ASN A 433 2.89 -38.24 19.97
CA ASN A 433 2.60 -39.61 20.42
C ASN A 433 1.69 -40.34 19.43
N GLU A 434 0.65 -39.68 18.90
CA GLU A 434 -0.24 -40.25 17.89
C GLU A 434 0.50 -40.51 16.57
N LEU A 435 1.38 -39.59 16.16
CA LEU A 435 2.26 -39.76 15.00
C LEU A 435 3.17 -41.01 15.17
N TRP A 436 3.77 -41.18 16.34
CA TRP A 436 4.58 -42.35 16.67
C TRP A 436 3.77 -43.64 16.69
N ARG A 437 2.56 -43.62 17.25
CA ARG A 437 1.63 -44.77 17.27
C ARG A 437 1.29 -45.20 15.84
N ARG A 438 0.90 -44.23 15.00
CA ARG A 438 0.63 -44.45 13.57
C ARG A 438 1.86 -45.02 12.86
N PHE A 439 3.04 -44.43 13.06
CA PHE A 439 4.29 -44.90 12.47
C PHE A 439 4.59 -46.36 12.83
N ARG A 440 4.44 -46.74 14.11
CA ARG A 440 4.70 -48.11 14.57
C ARG A 440 3.73 -49.13 13.94
N SER A 441 2.48 -48.74 13.72
CA SER A 441 1.43 -49.59 13.13
C SER A 441 1.55 -49.84 11.63
N LEU A 442 2.36 -49.06 10.90
CA LEU A 442 2.53 -49.19 9.46
C LEU A 442 3.55 -50.29 9.09
N ASP A 443 3.39 -50.83 7.88
CA ASP A 443 4.37 -51.71 7.24
C ASP A 443 5.64 -50.92 6.79
N VAL A 444 6.64 -51.61 6.24
CA VAL A 444 7.92 -50.98 5.86
C VAL A 444 7.73 -49.87 4.81
N VAL A 445 6.82 -50.06 3.85
CA VAL A 445 6.52 -49.08 2.81
C VAL A 445 5.81 -47.86 3.40
N GLY A 446 4.78 -48.07 4.23
CA GLY A 446 4.07 -47.01 4.93
C GLY A 446 4.96 -46.23 5.90
N LYS A 447 5.87 -46.91 6.61
CA LYS A 447 6.89 -46.26 7.45
C LYS A 447 7.82 -45.38 6.63
N ARG A 448 8.30 -45.84 5.47
CA ARG A 448 9.15 -45.04 4.58
C ARG A 448 8.39 -43.81 4.05
N ALA A 449 7.13 -43.97 3.66
CA ALA A 449 6.28 -42.88 3.20
C ALA A 449 5.98 -41.85 4.30
N LEU A 450 5.60 -42.29 5.50
CA LEU A 450 5.33 -41.40 6.63
C LEU A 450 6.61 -40.68 7.09
N ARG A 451 7.75 -41.38 7.15
CA ARG A 451 9.05 -40.76 7.43
C ARG A 451 9.35 -39.65 6.42
N SER A 452 9.15 -39.88 5.12
CA SER A 452 9.38 -38.84 4.09
C SER A 452 8.58 -37.57 4.40
N ARG A 453 7.28 -37.72 4.68
CA ARG A 453 6.39 -36.59 5.00
C ARG A 453 6.81 -35.85 6.27
N VAL A 454 7.22 -36.57 7.31
CA VAL A 454 7.72 -35.95 8.56
C VAL A 454 9.04 -35.22 8.31
N CYS A 455 9.94 -35.79 7.50
CA CYS A 455 11.18 -35.12 7.12
C CYS A 455 10.90 -33.86 6.28
N GLU A 456 9.92 -33.87 5.39
CA GLU A 456 9.51 -32.68 4.62
C GLU A 456 8.97 -31.56 5.54
N LEU A 457 8.24 -31.91 6.60
CA LEU A 457 7.76 -30.95 7.61
C LEU A 457 8.89 -30.42 8.50
N ALA A 458 9.79 -31.29 8.95
CA ALA A 458 10.88 -30.92 9.86
C ALA A 458 12.03 -30.19 9.14
N TYR A 459 12.20 -30.45 7.84
CA TYR A 459 13.24 -29.86 7.01
C TYR A 459 12.65 -29.32 5.70
N PRO A 460 11.84 -28.25 5.74
CA PRO A 460 11.23 -27.69 4.52
C PRO A 460 12.26 -27.21 3.50
N THR A 461 13.47 -26.88 3.95
CA THR A 461 14.62 -26.56 3.09
C THR A 461 15.11 -27.73 2.23
N MET A 462 14.65 -28.96 2.48
CA MET A 462 14.86 -30.14 1.63
C MET A 462 13.75 -30.31 0.57
N THR A 463 12.84 -29.34 0.44
CA THR A 463 11.73 -29.42 -0.51
C THR A 463 12.17 -29.72 -1.95
N THR A 464 11.39 -30.54 -2.63
CA THR A 464 11.49 -30.80 -4.08
C THR A 464 10.81 -29.73 -4.92
N LEU A 465 10.15 -28.75 -4.28
CA LEU A 465 9.44 -27.67 -4.96
C LEU A 465 10.35 -26.88 -5.91
N CYS A 466 9.81 -26.60 -7.09
CA CYS A 466 10.44 -25.79 -8.11
C CYS A 466 9.57 -24.57 -8.45
N PRO A 467 10.17 -23.46 -8.88
CA PRO A 467 9.40 -22.30 -9.31
C PRO A 467 8.70 -22.61 -10.65
N PRO A 468 7.72 -21.80 -11.09
CA PRO A 468 7.04 -22.03 -12.35
C PRO A 468 8.02 -22.14 -13.53
N PRO A 469 7.89 -23.17 -14.39
CA PRO A 469 8.84 -23.39 -15.50
C PRO A 469 8.67 -22.34 -16.61
N GLU A 470 7.45 -21.80 -16.75
CA GLU A 470 7.10 -20.78 -17.74
C GLU A 470 6.48 -19.55 -17.08
N LYS A 471 6.40 -18.46 -17.85
CA LYS A 471 5.73 -17.23 -17.42
C LYS A 471 4.23 -17.45 -17.29
N ILE A 472 3.70 -17.16 -16.12
CA ILE A 472 2.28 -17.29 -15.82
C ILE A 472 1.46 -16.27 -16.63
N LYS A 473 0.30 -16.71 -17.13
CA LYS A 473 -0.69 -15.84 -17.76
C LYS A 473 -1.45 -15.07 -16.67
N THR A 474 -1.23 -13.77 -16.59
CA THR A 474 -1.92 -12.90 -15.63
C THR A 474 -3.27 -12.43 -16.16
N LYS A 475 -4.20 -12.03 -15.26
CA LYS A 475 -5.50 -11.42 -15.63
C LYS A 475 -5.33 -10.27 -16.63
N GLY A 476 -4.29 -9.44 -16.50
CA GLY A 476 -3.99 -8.34 -17.44
C GLY A 476 -3.50 -8.76 -18.84
N GLY A 477 -3.26 -10.05 -19.08
CA GLY A 477 -2.69 -10.60 -20.31
C GLY A 477 -3.68 -11.21 -21.32
N VAL A 478 -4.92 -11.52 -20.92
CA VAL A 478 -5.90 -12.20 -21.80
C VAL A 478 -6.84 -11.19 -22.43
N LYS A 479 -6.57 -10.81 -23.69
CA LYS A 479 -7.39 -9.86 -24.47
C LYS A 479 -7.96 -10.51 -25.73
N LYS A 480 -9.15 -11.13 -25.63
CA LYS A 480 -10.11 -11.23 -26.76
C LYS A 480 -11.47 -10.74 -26.27
N LYS A 481 -12.07 -9.79 -27.01
CA LYS A 481 -13.37 -9.18 -26.69
C LYS A 481 -14.44 -10.27 -26.51
N GLY A 482 -15.15 -10.24 -25.38
CA GLY A 482 -16.46 -10.87 -25.23
C GLY A 482 -16.49 -12.39 -24.97
N LYS A 483 -15.37 -13.06 -24.67
CA LYS A 483 -15.40 -14.46 -24.21
C LYS A 483 -14.65 -14.63 -22.90
N LYS A 484 -15.35 -15.17 -21.90
CA LYS A 484 -14.77 -15.77 -20.69
C LYS A 484 -13.66 -16.74 -21.13
N PRO A 485 -12.39 -16.58 -20.70
CA PRO A 485 -11.41 -17.64 -20.88
C PRO A 485 -11.91 -18.85 -20.08
N ALA A 486 -11.89 -20.05 -20.68
CA ALA A 486 -12.51 -21.25 -20.10
C ALA A 486 -12.06 -21.55 -18.65
N ASP A 487 -10.88 -21.07 -18.26
CA ASP A 487 -10.20 -21.43 -17.01
C ASP A 487 -10.43 -20.46 -15.82
N TYR A 488 -11.21 -19.39 -15.96
CA TYR A 488 -11.51 -18.46 -14.83
C TYR A 488 -12.92 -18.68 -14.31
N ASP A 489 -13.09 -18.72 -12.99
CA ASP A 489 -14.40 -18.88 -12.34
C ASP A 489 -15.30 -17.63 -12.46
N VAL A 490 -14.73 -16.42 -12.28
CA VAL A 490 -15.47 -15.15 -12.29
C VAL A 490 -14.95 -14.16 -13.37
N TYR A 491 -15.87 -13.43 -14.02
CA TYR A 491 -15.56 -12.43 -15.06
C TYR A 491 -15.25 -11.05 -14.46
N ARG A 492 -14.13 -10.42 -14.84
CA ARG A 492 -13.71 -9.08 -14.38
C ARG A 492 -13.88 -8.04 -15.50
N ASP A 493 -14.37 -6.84 -15.17
CA ASP A 493 -14.30 -5.67 -16.06
C ASP A 493 -12.91 -4.99 -15.89
N PRO A 494 -12.09 -4.86 -16.95
CA PRO A 494 -10.75 -4.28 -16.88
C PRO A 494 -10.74 -2.85 -16.32
N SER A 495 -9.78 -2.53 -15.43
CA SER A 495 -9.63 -1.15 -14.94
C SER A 495 -9.02 -0.23 -16.01
N TYR A 496 -9.28 1.07 -15.93
CA TYR A 496 -8.72 2.07 -16.86
C TYR A 496 -7.18 2.01 -16.99
N HIS A 497 -6.45 1.59 -15.95
CA HIS A 497 -4.99 1.45 -16.03
C HIS A 497 -4.54 0.39 -17.05
N GLU A 498 -5.34 -0.67 -17.23
CA GLU A 498 -5.09 -1.73 -18.22
C GLU A 498 -5.35 -1.29 -19.66
N TYR A 499 -6.13 -0.22 -19.84
CA TYR A 499 -6.32 0.47 -21.12
C TYR A 499 -5.16 1.42 -21.43
N VAL A 500 -4.68 2.18 -20.44
CA VAL A 500 -3.53 3.10 -20.60
C VAL A 500 -2.23 2.35 -20.86
N ASP A 501 -1.96 1.25 -20.15
CA ASP A 501 -0.79 0.39 -20.39
C ASP A 501 -0.76 -0.18 -21.83
N LYS A 502 -1.92 -0.28 -22.50
CA LYS A 502 -2.03 -0.72 -23.91
C LYS A 502 -1.51 0.34 -24.89
N ALA A 503 -1.76 1.62 -24.62
CA ALA A 503 -1.31 2.73 -25.46
C ALA A 503 0.23 2.89 -25.40
N SER A 504 0.82 2.66 -24.23
CA SER A 504 2.29 2.67 -24.06
C SER A 504 2.98 1.49 -24.76
N GLN A 505 2.29 0.36 -24.95
CA GLN A 505 2.81 -0.81 -25.66
C GLN A 505 2.74 -0.69 -27.19
N SER A 506 1.77 0.04 -27.74
CA SER A 506 1.70 0.29 -29.20
C SER A 506 2.79 1.23 -29.69
N SER A 507 3.28 2.14 -28.85
CA SER A 507 4.30 3.12 -29.23
C SER A 507 5.74 2.56 -29.23
N GLN A 508 5.95 1.33 -28.74
CA GLN A 508 7.28 0.68 -28.71
C GLN A 508 7.54 -0.30 -29.87
N ARG A 509 6.65 -0.38 -30.88
CA ARG A 509 6.78 -1.37 -31.97
C ARG A 509 6.95 -0.81 -33.38
N GLN A 510 7.28 0.47 -33.55
CA GLN A 510 7.72 0.98 -34.84
C GLN A 510 9.03 1.76 -34.68
N SER A 511 10.13 1.02 -34.72
CA SER A 511 11.44 1.55 -35.07
C SER A 511 11.55 1.60 -36.60
N GLN A 512 11.61 2.80 -37.16
CA GLN A 512 12.17 3.05 -38.49
C GLN A 512 12.97 4.37 -38.49
N PRO A 513 13.93 4.50 -39.43
CA PRO A 513 15.25 5.06 -39.14
C PRO A 513 15.34 6.58 -39.24
N SER A 514 16.37 7.09 -38.55
CA SER A 514 16.84 8.47 -38.52
C SER A 514 16.90 9.14 -39.89
N GLN A 515 16.14 10.22 -40.07
CA GLN A 515 16.40 11.24 -41.08
C GLN A 515 16.44 12.63 -40.43
N THR A 516 17.66 13.17 -40.40
CA THR A 516 18.05 14.56 -40.64
C THR A 516 17.05 15.68 -40.33
N SER A 517 17.42 16.42 -39.30
CA SER A 517 17.03 17.80 -38.94
C SER A 517 16.59 18.69 -40.11
N LYS A 518 15.32 19.10 -40.11
CA LYS A 518 14.85 20.34 -40.74
C LYS A 518 14.22 21.24 -39.67
N LYS A 519 14.85 22.40 -39.47
CA LYS A 519 14.36 23.52 -38.66
C LYS A 519 12.99 23.97 -39.18
N ILE A 520 11.95 23.88 -38.34
CA ILE A 520 10.69 24.61 -38.55
C ILE A 520 10.64 25.73 -37.52
N LYS A 521 10.54 26.97 -38.02
CA LYS A 521 10.41 28.21 -37.23
C LYS A 521 9.12 28.17 -36.40
N LEU A 522 9.22 28.29 -35.08
CA LEU A 522 8.08 28.57 -34.21
C LEU A 522 7.61 30.01 -34.41
N SER A 523 6.37 30.19 -34.89
CA SER A 523 5.66 31.46 -34.81
C SER A 523 5.19 31.69 -33.37
N LYS A 524 5.49 32.87 -32.80
CA LYS A 524 4.96 33.35 -31.51
C LYS A 524 3.42 33.36 -31.53
N LYS A 525 2.79 32.45 -30.79
CA LYS A 525 1.38 32.57 -30.34
C LYS A 525 1.36 32.41 -28.82
N GLN A 526 0.75 33.38 -28.14
CA GLN A 526 0.59 33.39 -26.68
C GLN A 526 -0.17 32.14 -26.18
N PRO A 527 0.17 31.57 -25.01
CA PRO A 527 -0.48 30.35 -24.52
C PRO A 527 -1.88 30.59 -23.94
N GLN A 528 -2.85 29.76 -24.35
CA GLN A 528 -4.28 29.76 -23.95
C GLN A 528 -4.55 29.31 -22.49
N PHE A 529 -3.60 29.43 -21.56
CA PHE A 529 -3.77 28.91 -20.18
C PHE A 529 -4.24 29.97 -19.17
N ILE A 530 -4.06 31.26 -19.46
CA ILE A 530 -4.46 32.35 -18.54
C ILE A 530 -5.99 32.38 -18.30
N VAL A 531 -6.77 31.89 -19.27
CA VAL A 531 -8.23 31.79 -19.18
C VAL A 531 -8.73 30.71 -18.21
N GLN A 532 -7.84 29.85 -17.69
CA GLN A 532 -8.18 28.82 -16.71
C GLN A 532 -8.13 29.34 -15.26
N PHE A 533 -7.53 30.51 -15.04
CA PHE A 533 -7.47 31.16 -13.72
C PHE A 533 -8.70 32.06 -13.49
N PRO A 534 -9.20 32.18 -12.24
CA PRO A 534 -10.28 33.12 -11.90
C PRO A 534 -9.98 34.55 -12.34
N ASN A 535 -11.00 35.28 -12.82
CA ASN A 535 -10.81 36.61 -13.42
C ASN A 535 -10.06 37.61 -12.51
N HIS A 536 -10.29 37.54 -11.19
CA HIS A 536 -9.69 38.47 -10.22
C HIS A 536 -8.18 38.25 -9.99
N ILE A 537 -7.61 37.11 -10.40
CA ILE A 537 -6.16 36.88 -10.26
C ILE A 537 -5.38 37.09 -11.57
N ARG A 538 -6.06 37.20 -12.72
CA ARG A 538 -5.41 37.30 -14.04
C ARG A 538 -4.57 38.56 -14.20
N SER A 539 -4.98 39.67 -13.58
CA SER A 539 -4.23 40.93 -13.58
C SER A 539 -2.91 40.87 -12.81
N TYR A 540 -2.71 39.84 -11.98
CA TYR A 540 -1.52 39.62 -11.17
C TYR A 540 -0.59 38.54 -11.75
N ILE A 541 -0.91 37.99 -12.94
CA ILE A 541 -0.09 36.99 -13.63
C ILE A 541 0.83 37.72 -14.62
N GLU A 542 2.11 37.82 -14.28
CA GLU A 542 3.12 38.53 -15.09
C GLU A 542 3.63 37.69 -16.28
N ASP A 543 3.70 36.37 -16.14
CA ASP A 543 4.15 35.46 -17.19
C ASP A 543 3.52 34.06 -17.06
N VAL A 544 3.45 33.31 -18.17
CA VAL A 544 2.94 31.94 -18.24
C VAL A 544 3.90 31.06 -19.03
N VAL A 545 4.61 30.19 -18.31
CA VAL A 545 5.55 29.24 -18.88
C VAL A 545 4.91 27.86 -19.00
N ASN A 546 4.87 27.31 -20.21
CA ASN A 546 4.35 25.96 -20.48
C ASN A 546 5.50 24.96 -20.69
N VAL A 547 5.86 24.25 -19.62
CA VAL A 547 7.01 23.32 -19.62
C VAL A 547 6.62 21.88 -19.95
N GLU A 548 7.59 21.08 -20.38
CA GLU A 548 7.36 19.66 -20.69
C GLU A 548 6.84 18.84 -19.48
N SER A 549 5.85 17.98 -19.74
CA SER A 549 5.18 17.09 -18.79
C SER A 549 5.90 15.74 -18.69
N ASP A 550 7.14 15.72 -18.20
CA ASP A 550 8.00 14.53 -18.12
C ASP A 550 8.26 14.03 -16.68
N GLY A 551 7.50 14.54 -15.71
CA GLY A 551 7.70 14.29 -14.28
C GLY A 551 8.75 15.18 -13.62
N ASN A 552 9.37 16.11 -14.37
CA ASN A 552 10.25 17.16 -13.84
C ASN A 552 9.67 18.57 -14.02
N CYS A 553 8.40 18.69 -14.43
CA CYS A 553 7.74 19.97 -14.74
C CYS A 553 7.90 21.02 -13.62
N GLY A 554 7.78 20.64 -12.34
CA GLY A 554 8.00 21.58 -11.22
C GLY A 554 9.41 22.18 -11.19
N PHE A 555 10.43 21.38 -11.47
CA PHE A 555 11.83 21.85 -11.52
C PHE A 555 12.11 22.67 -12.80
N ARG A 556 11.46 22.34 -13.91
CA ARG A 556 11.53 23.10 -15.17
C ARG A 556 10.91 24.49 -15.02
N VAL A 557 9.78 24.61 -14.31
CA VAL A 557 9.16 25.90 -13.99
C VAL A 557 10.13 26.77 -13.19
N ILE A 558 10.74 26.23 -12.14
CA ILE A 558 11.71 26.97 -11.31
C ILE A 558 12.95 27.34 -12.15
N ALA A 559 13.49 26.42 -12.94
CA ALA A 559 14.64 26.70 -13.81
C ALA A 559 14.35 27.81 -14.83
N SER A 560 13.14 27.83 -15.39
CA SER A 560 12.68 28.86 -16.33
C SER A 560 12.53 30.22 -15.62
N LEU A 561 11.94 30.27 -14.43
CA LEU A 561 11.81 31.50 -13.62
C LEU A 561 13.17 32.10 -13.21
N HIS A 562 14.18 31.26 -13.00
CA HIS A 562 15.55 31.71 -12.70
C HIS A 562 16.40 32.01 -13.95
N GLY A 563 15.81 31.97 -15.15
CA GLY A 563 16.50 32.32 -16.40
C GLY A 563 17.44 31.24 -16.95
N TYR A 564 17.43 30.03 -16.39
CA TYR A 564 18.28 28.91 -16.83
C TYR A 564 17.71 28.15 -18.05
N GLY A 565 16.49 28.48 -18.48
CA GLY A 565 15.74 27.72 -19.47
C GLY A 565 15.24 26.38 -18.92
N GLU A 566 14.30 25.74 -19.62
CA GLU A 566 13.67 24.51 -19.13
C GLU A 566 14.67 23.37 -18.91
N ASP A 567 15.76 23.30 -19.69
CA ASP A 567 16.79 22.26 -19.58
C ASP A 567 17.67 22.38 -18.32
N GLY A 568 17.61 23.52 -17.63
CA GLY A 568 18.28 23.76 -16.34
C GLY A 568 17.64 23.02 -15.16
N TRP A 569 16.53 22.29 -15.36
CA TRP A 569 15.78 21.61 -14.29
C TRP A 569 16.62 20.63 -13.48
N SER A 570 17.60 19.98 -14.11
CA SER A 570 18.47 19.00 -13.46
C SER A 570 19.39 19.65 -12.41
N MET A 571 19.74 20.92 -12.61
CA MET A 571 20.54 21.72 -11.69
C MET A 571 19.70 22.15 -10.49
N VAL A 572 18.50 22.71 -10.73
CA VAL A 572 17.54 23.07 -9.69
C VAL A 572 17.19 21.87 -8.80
N ARG A 573 16.95 20.71 -9.40
CA ARG A 573 16.66 19.48 -8.66
C ARG A 573 17.83 19.03 -7.79
N ARG A 574 19.07 19.21 -8.26
CA ARG A 574 20.28 18.89 -7.50
C ARG A 574 20.48 19.86 -6.33
N GLU A 575 20.28 21.15 -6.55
CA GLU A 575 20.41 22.19 -5.53
C GLU A 575 19.36 22.05 -4.42
N LEU A 576 18.08 21.82 -4.78
CA LEU A 576 17.03 21.50 -3.80
C LEU A 576 17.33 20.21 -3.04
N GLY A 577 17.91 19.20 -3.71
CA GLY A 577 18.36 17.97 -3.06
C GLY A 577 19.48 18.22 -2.03
N LEU A 578 20.42 19.12 -2.33
CA LEU A 578 21.48 19.52 -1.41
C LEU A 578 20.92 20.35 -0.23
N GLU A 579 19.96 21.25 -0.46
CA GLU A 579 19.30 22.02 0.60
C GLU A 579 18.48 21.13 1.56
N LEU A 580 17.92 20.01 1.09
CA LEU A 580 17.17 19.07 1.93
C LEU A 580 18.06 18.18 2.81
N ILE A 581 19.33 18.03 2.45
CA ILE A 581 20.31 17.21 3.18
C ILE A 581 21.01 18.04 4.27
N ASP A 582 21.21 19.34 4.05
CA ASP A 582 21.87 20.25 5.00
C ASP A 582 20.85 20.97 5.92
N LYS A 583 20.41 20.29 6.98
CA LYS A 583 19.38 20.79 7.93
C LYS A 583 19.81 22.01 8.77
N ASP A 584 21.10 22.36 8.81
CA ASP A 584 21.62 23.43 9.66
C ASP A 584 21.59 24.83 9.01
N ARG A 585 21.19 24.95 7.74
CA ARG A 585 21.07 26.24 7.03
C ARG A 585 19.68 26.88 7.06
N TRP A 586 18.62 26.13 7.35
CA TRP A 586 17.24 26.63 7.28
C TRP A 586 16.96 27.83 8.21
N PRO A 587 17.48 27.88 9.47
CA PRO A 587 17.23 29.02 10.36
C PRO A 587 18.01 30.29 9.99
N ARG A 588 19.09 30.21 9.18
CA ARG A 588 19.95 31.37 8.87
C ARG A 588 19.52 32.16 7.64
N LYS A 589 18.76 31.57 6.71
CA LYS A 589 18.27 32.28 5.52
C LYS A 589 17.04 33.17 5.80
N MET A 590 16.13 32.78 6.71
CA MET A 590 14.97 33.62 7.05
C MET A 590 15.34 34.89 7.85
N ASN A 591 16.46 34.88 8.59
CA ASN A 591 16.91 36.06 9.34
C ASN A 591 17.70 37.08 8.50
N ARG A 592 18.02 36.80 7.23
CA ARG A 592 18.65 37.77 6.33
C ARG A 592 17.66 38.59 5.50
N SER A 593 16.44 38.11 5.26
CA SER A 593 15.41 38.84 4.52
C SER A 593 14.65 39.90 5.35
N HIS A 594 14.90 40.00 6.66
CA HIS A 594 14.33 41.04 7.53
C HIS A 594 15.31 42.14 7.97
N ARG A 595 16.54 42.17 7.43
CA ARG A 595 17.52 43.24 7.73
C ARG A 595 17.97 44.07 6.52
N GLN A 596 17.30 43.97 5.37
CA GLN A 596 17.66 44.76 4.17
C GLN A 596 16.58 45.76 3.70
N HIS A 597 15.55 46.04 4.51
CA HIS A 597 14.54 47.06 4.20
C HIS A 597 14.45 48.19 5.22
N SER A 598 15.49 48.42 6.02
CA SER A 598 15.50 49.50 7.01
C SER A 598 16.72 50.41 6.98
N ASP A 599 17.45 50.48 5.85
CA ASP A 599 18.49 51.50 5.66
C ASP A 599 18.59 51.87 4.16
N GLY A 600 18.16 53.08 3.81
CA GLY A 600 18.44 53.70 2.51
C GLY A 600 17.29 54.48 1.89
N ASN A 601 17.16 55.75 2.33
CA ASN A 601 16.51 56.93 1.69
C ASN A 601 15.19 56.77 0.94
#